data_AF-A0AAD6RC00-F1
#
_entry.id   AF-A0AAD6RC00-F1
#
_cell.length_a   1.000
_cell.length_b   1.000
_cell.length_c   1.000
_cell.angle_alpha   90.00
_cell.angle_beta   90.00
_cell.angle_gamma   90.00
#
_symmetry.space_group_name_H-M   'P 1'
#
loop_
_entity.id
_entity.type
_entity.pdbx_description
1 polymer ?
#
loop_
_entity_poly.entity_id
_entity_poly.type
_entity_poly.pdbx_seq_one_letter_code
_entity_poly.pdbx_strand_id
1 'polypeptide(L)'
;MKGHSKSMPESFKRPAAARRRSRKALELRQYEFVNNNNEATLMDSVAMSTAYQKMSSLCMNIKNEIQTDIEIHNQHILPSFIDLPILSSSIYSTELCSRLRAFLLACPPSGPSPPVAELVIATADFQRDLASWNISPVKGGVDAKELFHLYIMIWIQDKRLSLLESCKLDKVKWSGVRTQHSTTPFVDDMYDRLRDTLERYEVIICRWPEYIFVLENAIADVEKAIVEALDKQYTDVLAPLKENLEPSKFGLKYVKKLTKRSVCSYIVPDELGILLNSMKRMLDVLRPKIETQFKAWGSCMPNGGHTAPGERLSEVTVMLRAKFRSYLQAVVEKLAENTKLQNPTKLKKILQESKESMVESDIQSRMQPLKDQLTNTITHLQSVFETHVFVAICRGYWDRMGQDVLSFLENRKENRSWYKGSRIAVSVLDDTFASHMQQLLGNALQEKDLEPPRSIMEVRSMLCKDAPNHKDSTYYY
;
A
#
# COMPACT_ATOMS: atom_id res chain seq x y z
N MET A 1 -41.64 14.15 -43.01
CA MET A 1 -42.26 13.37 -41.90
C MET A 1 -41.24 13.23 -40.78
N LYS A 2 -41.33 14.08 -39.74
CA LYS A 2 -41.39 13.76 -38.29
C LYS A 2 -40.48 12.58 -37.88
N GLY A 3 -39.36 12.72 -37.16
CA GLY A 3 -39.07 13.62 -36.03
C GLY A 3 -39.61 12.99 -34.74
N HIS A 4 -38.81 12.16 -34.06
CA HIS A 4 -39.09 11.65 -32.70
C HIS A 4 -37.81 11.73 -31.84
N SER A 5 -37.71 12.85 -31.14
CA SER A 5 -36.91 13.04 -29.94
C SER A 5 -37.49 12.19 -28.81
N LYS A 6 -36.74 11.21 -28.31
CA LYS A 6 -37.00 10.60 -27.00
C LYS A 6 -36.46 11.54 -25.93
N SER A 7 -37.38 12.16 -25.20
CA SER A 7 -37.14 12.97 -24.01
C SER A 7 -36.50 12.13 -22.90
N MET A 8 -35.41 12.65 -22.32
CA MET A 8 -34.92 12.20 -21.01
C MET A 8 -35.98 12.50 -19.93
N PRO A 9 -36.16 11.62 -18.93
CA PRO A 9 -37.01 11.93 -17.78
C PRO A 9 -36.41 13.07 -16.94
N GLU A 10 -37.26 14.02 -16.54
CA GLU A 10 -36.92 15.26 -15.79
C GLU A 10 -36.38 15.07 -14.36
N SER A 11 -36.08 13.84 -13.92
CA SER A 11 -35.57 13.56 -12.57
C SER A 11 -34.09 13.92 -12.36
N PHE A 12 -33.35 14.26 -13.41
CA PHE A 12 -31.88 14.47 -13.33
C PHE A 12 -31.40 15.93 -13.23
N LYS A 13 -32.29 16.94 -13.16
CA LYS A 13 -31.89 18.37 -13.13
C LYS A 13 -31.82 19.02 -11.74
N ARG A 14 -32.17 18.34 -10.65
CA ARG A 14 -32.04 18.84 -9.27
C ARG A 14 -30.71 18.57 -8.50
N PRO A 15 -29.73 17.75 -8.95
CA PRO A 15 -28.51 17.49 -8.14
C PRO A 15 -27.57 18.68 -7.99
N ALA A 16 -27.52 19.60 -8.97
CA ALA A 16 -26.51 20.66 -9.00
C ALA A 16 -26.77 21.79 -7.98
N ALA A 17 -28.04 22.12 -7.74
CA ALA A 17 -28.42 23.19 -6.82
C ALA A 17 -28.27 22.78 -5.35
N ALA A 18 -28.61 21.53 -5.01
CA ALA A 18 -28.42 20.98 -3.67
C ALA A 18 -26.92 20.78 -3.33
N ARG A 19 -26.13 20.26 -4.29
CA ARG A 19 -24.65 20.18 -4.17
C ARG A 19 -24.00 21.55 -3.97
N ARG A 20 -24.47 22.61 -4.66
CA ARG A 20 -23.97 23.98 -4.48
C ARG A 20 -24.33 24.58 -3.11
N ARG A 21 -25.52 24.32 -2.58
CA ARG A 21 -25.93 24.83 -1.26
C ARG A 21 -25.23 24.11 -0.11
N SER A 22 -25.07 22.79 -0.21
CA SER A 22 -24.32 22.00 0.78
C SER A 22 -22.82 22.35 0.78
N ARG A 23 -22.20 22.52 -0.40
CA ARG A 23 -20.82 23.03 -0.49
C ARG A 23 -20.68 24.44 0.06
N LYS A 24 -21.58 25.38 -0.28
CA LYS A 24 -21.54 26.73 0.29
C LYS A 24 -21.72 26.74 1.81
N ALA A 25 -22.60 25.90 2.35
CA ALA A 25 -22.79 25.78 3.80
C ALA A 25 -21.56 25.19 4.52
N LEU A 26 -20.87 24.23 3.89
CA LEU A 26 -19.60 23.68 4.39
C LEU A 26 -18.44 24.69 4.28
N GLU A 27 -18.34 25.39 3.14
CA GLU A 27 -17.32 26.43 2.89
C GLU A 27 -17.49 27.61 3.86
N LEU A 28 -18.72 28.07 4.11
CA LEU A 28 -19.01 29.11 5.10
C LEU A 28 -18.55 28.71 6.51
N ARG A 29 -18.77 27.44 6.91
CA ARG A 29 -18.31 26.92 8.21
C ARG A 29 -16.78 26.80 8.31
N GLN A 30 -16.08 26.45 7.23
CA GLN A 30 -14.62 26.37 7.22
C GLN A 30 -13.95 27.75 7.32
N TYR A 31 -14.55 28.79 6.72
CA TYR A 31 -14.04 30.17 6.83
C TYR A 31 -14.30 30.80 8.21
N GLU A 32 -15.38 30.44 8.90
CA GLU A 32 -15.65 30.90 10.28
C GLU A 32 -14.75 30.22 11.34
N PHE A 33 -14.19 29.04 11.04
CA PHE A 33 -13.38 28.24 11.97
C PHE A 33 -11.96 28.79 12.21
N VAL A 34 -11.50 29.74 11.40
CA VAL A 34 -10.15 30.33 11.55
C VAL A 34 -10.09 31.36 12.69
N ASN A 35 -11.23 31.76 13.29
CA ASN A 35 -11.25 32.96 14.12
C ASN A 35 -11.94 32.90 15.49
N ASN A 36 -12.21 31.76 16.14
CA ASN A 36 -12.72 31.81 17.53
C ASN A 36 -12.52 30.56 18.42
N ASN A 37 -11.81 30.79 19.54
CA ASN A 37 -11.85 30.19 20.89
C ASN A 37 -12.32 28.73 21.12
N ASN A 38 -11.38 27.93 21.67
CA ASN A 38 -11.50 26.50 21.98
C ASN A 38 -12.61 26.10 22.99
N GLU A 39 -13.08 27.00 23.86
CA GLU A 39 -14.15 26.67 24.84
C GLU A 39 -15.56 26.69 24.23
N ALA A 40 -15.81 27.59 23.27
CA ALA A 40 -17.08 27.63 22.53
C ALA A 40 -17.24 26.41 21.61
N THR A 41 -16.13 25.90 21.06
CA THR A 41 -16.09 24.70 20.21
C THR A 41 -16.48 23.41 20.95
N LEU A 42 -16.10 23.29 22.22
CA LEU A 42 -16.45 22.14 23.07
C LEU A 42 -17.93 22.13 23.44
N MET A 43 -18.49 23.29 23.79
CA MET A 43 -19.91 23.43 24.14
C MET A 43 -20.82 23.13 22.92
N ASP A 44 -20.43 23.57 21.72
CA ASP A 44 -21.11 23.28 20.46
C ASP A 44 -21.04 21.78 20.08
N SER A 45 -19.90 21.13 20.34
CA SER A 45 -19.73 19.69 20.07
C SER A 45 -20.65 18.80 20.92
N VAL A 46 -20.79 19.11 22.21
CA VAL A 46 -21.69 18.38 23.12
C VAL A 46 -23.16 18.62 22.77
N ALA A 47 -23.52 19.87 22.46
CA ALA A 47 -24.87 20.21 22.01
C ALA A 47 -25.24 19.47 20.72
N MET A 48 -24.31 19.41 19.75
CA MET A 48 -24.49 18.70 18.50
C MET A 48 -24.65 17.19 18.74
N SER A 49 -23.79 16.57 19.55
CA SER A 49 -23.90 15.15 19.93
C SER A 49 -25.27 14.83 20.52
N THR A 50 -25.74 15.66 21.45
CA THR A 50 -27.05 15.51 22.09
C THR A 50 -28.20 15.63 21.09
N ALA A 51 -28.08 16.54 20.10
CA ALA A 51 -29.09 16.72 19.07
C ALA A 51 -29.23 15.49 18.17
N TYR A 52 -28.10 14.88 17.76
CA TYR A 52 -28.12 13.61 17.01
C TYR A 52 -28.74 12.48 17.83
N GLN A 53 -28.38 12.35 19.10
CA GLN A 53 -28.96 11.33 20.00
C GLN A 53 -30.48 11.49 20.14
N LYS A 54 -30.98 12.73 20.31
CA LYS A 54 -32.43 12.99 20.35
C LYS A 54 -33.12 12.59 19.05
N MET A 55 -32.49 12.80 17.90
CA MET A 55 -33.02 12.38 16.62
C MET A 55 -33.03 10.84 16.48
N SER A 56 -32.00 10.16 16.99
CA SER A 56 -31.98 8.69 17.07
C SER A 56 -33.12 8.16 17.96
N SER A 57 -33.34 8.78 19.12
CA SER A 57 -34.47 8.44 20.01
C SER A 57 -35.81 8.68 19.32
N LEU A 58 -35.94 9.74 18.50
CA LEU A 58 -37.16 9.99 17.73
C LEU A 58 -37.46 8.84 16.75
N CYS A 59 -36.45 8.33 16.04
CA CYS A 59 -36.62 7.16 15.16
C CYS A 59 -37.16 5.95 15.95
N MET A 60 -36.60 5.69 17.13
CA MET A 60 -37.02 4.58 17.99
C MET A 60 -38.43 4.78 18.58
N ASN A 61 -38.77 5.99 18.98
CA ASN A 61 -40.11 6.28 19.51
C ASN A 61 -41.18 6.08 18.43
N ILE A 62 -40.95 6.60 17.22
CA ILE A 62 -41.89 6.43 16.10
C ILE A 62 -42.00 4.95 15.70
N LYS A 63 -40.90 4.19 15.73
CA LYS A 63 -40.94 2.74 15.55
C LYS A 63 -41.89 2.08 16.57
N ASN A 64 -41.77 2.42 17.85
CA ASN A 64 -42.58 1.84 18.92
C ASN A 64 -44.06 2.21 18.80
N GLU A 65 -44.38 3.43 18.34
CA GLU A 65 -45.78 3.82 18.05
C GLU A 65 -46.38 2.96 16.94
N ILE A 66 -45.65 2.75 15.83
CA ILE A 66 -46.12 1.86 14.74
C ILE A 66 -46.30 0.43 15.25
N GLN A 67 -45.39 -0.07 16.08
CA GLN A 67 -45.51 -1.39 16.66
C GLN A 67 -46.76 -1.51 17.55
N THR A 68 -47.03 -0.48 18.35
CA THR A 68 -48.24 -0.40 19.18
C THR A 68 -49.50 -0.40 18.31
N ASP A 69 -49.49 0.35 17.21
CA ASP A 69 -50.59 0.38 16.23
C ASP A 69 -50.81 -0.99 15.56
N ILE A 70 -49.74 -1.75 15.29
CA ILE A 70 -49.81 -3.14 14.84
C ILE A 70 -50.45 -4.04 15.89
N GLU A 71 -50.05 -3.91 17.15
CA GLU A 71 -50.62 -4.68 18.27
C GLU A 71 -52.11 -4.39 18.45
N ILE A 72 -52.53 -3.12 18.34
CA ILE A 72 -53.93 -2.70 18.40
C ILE A 72 -54.73 -3.29 17.22
N HIS A 73 -54.18 -3.24 16.01
CA HIS A 73 -54.83 -3.80 14.83
C HIS A 73 -55.06 -5.31 14.96
N ASN A 74 -54.10 -6.02 15.54
CA ASN A 74 -54.18 -7.46 15.78
C ASN A 74 -55.21 -7.86 16.86
N GLN A 75 -55.76 -6.90 17.63
CA GLN A 75 -56.90 -7.16 18.52
C GLN A 75 -58.24 -7.25 17.77
N HIS A 76 -58.26 -7.00 16.45
CA HIS A 76 -59.44 -7.08 15.59
C HIS A 76 -60.63 -6.23 16.07
N ILE A 77 -60.36 -5.13 16.77
CA ILE A 77 -61.37 -4.19 17.27
C ILE A 77 -61.83 -3.17 16.21
N LEU A 78 -61.06 -3.01 15.14
CA LEU A 78 -61.32 -2.05 14.06
C LEU A 78 -62.10 -2.69 12.91
N PRO A 79 -62.93 -1.92 12.18
CA PRO A 79 -63.58 -2.40 10.96
C PRO A 79 -62.58 -2.91 9.92
N SER A 80 -62.96 -3.95 9.16
CA SER A 80 -62.08 -4.64 8.20
C SER A 80 -61.53 -3.78 7.05
N PHE A 81 -62.10 -2.60 6.82
CA PHE A 81 -61.63 -1.65 5.81
C PHE A 81 -60.51 -0.72 6.32
N ILE A 82 -60.20 -0.75 7.63
CA ILE A 82 -59.14 0.05 8.24
C ILE A 82 -57.90 -0.82 8.45
N ASP A 83 -56.90 -0.63 7.60
CA ASP A 83 -55.55 -1.12 7.83
C ASP A 83 -54.75 -0.07 8.62
N LEU A 84 -54.82 -0.17 9.95
CA LEU A 84 -54.16 0.78 10.85
C LEU A 84 -52.62 0.75 10.68
N PRO A 85 -51.95 -0.41 10.55
CA PRO A 85 -50.50 -0.47 10.30
C PRO A 85 -50.08 0.27 9.04
N ILE A 86 -50.78 0.10 7.90
CA ILE A 86 -50.42 0.77 6.65
C ILE A 86 -50.68 2.28 6.74
N LEU A 87 -51.78 2.69 7.37
CA LEU A 87 -52.13 4.10 7.50
C LEU A 87 -51.16 4.85 8.43
N SER A 88 -50.94 4.32 9.64
CA SER A 88 -50.05 4.90 10.65
C SER A 88 -48.62 4.99 10.14
N SER A 89 -48.08 3.88 9.60
CA SER A 89 -46.72 3.84 9.08
C SER A 89 -46.49 4.81 7.92
N SER A 90 -47.49 5.03 7.04
CA SER A 90 -47.42 6.03 5.99
C SER A 90 -47.25 7.46 6.52
N ILE A 91 -48.08 7.84 7.52
CA ILE A 91 -48.06 9.17 8.15
C ILE A 91 -46.75 9.37 8.90
N TYR A 92 -46.42 8.42 9.78
CA TYR A 92 -45.24 8.49 10.64
C TYR A 92 -43.93 8.47 9.84
N SER A 93 -43.83 7.61 8.81
CA SER A 93 -42.63 7.54 7.97
C SER A 93 -42.42 8.84 7.18
N THR A 94 -43.49 9.45 6.67
CA THR A 94 -43.41 10.73 5.93
C THR A 94 -43.00 11.88 6.85
N GLU A 95 -43.59 11.96 8.05
CA GLU A 95 -43.26 12.99 9.04
C GLU A 95 -41.83 12.83 9.57
N LEU A 96 -41.42 11.61 9.93
CA LEU A 96 -40.06 11.31 10.37
C LEU A 96 -39.05 11.71 9.29
N CYS A 97 -39.30 11.34 8.03
CA CYS A 97 -38.42 11.68 6.92
C CYS A 97 -38.31 13.20 6.71
N SER A 98 -39.42 13.93 6.83
CA SER A 98 -39.42 15.40 6.78
C SER A 98 -38.55 16.02 7.87
N ARG A 99 -38.72 15.57 9.12
CA ARG A 99 -37.94 16.04 10.28
C ARG A 99 -36.46 15.71 10.16
N LEU A 100 -36.12 14.49 9.74
CA LEU A 100 -34.73 14.08 9.51
C LEU A 100 -34.06 14.94 8.43
N ARG A 101 -34.75 15.20 7.31
CA ARG A 101 -34.23 16.10 6.26
C ARG A 101 -33.98 17.50 6.79
N ALA A 102 -34.95 18.09 7.48
CA ALA A 102 -34.83 19.42 8.05
C ALA A 102 -33.68 19.50 9.06
N PHE A 103 -33.55 18.49 9.93
CA PHE A 103 -32.47 18.39 10.90
C PHE A 103 -31.10 18.27 10.25
N LEU A 104 -30.91 17.36 9.30
CA LEU A 104 -29.62 17.18 8.62
C LEU A 104 -29.20 18.42 7.81
N LEU A 105 -30.16 19.19 7.30
CA LEU A 105 -29.88 20.46 6.62
C LEU A 105 -29.46 21.56 7.61
N ALA A 106 -30.10 21.64 8.77
CA ALA A 106 -29.76 22.63 9.80
C ALA A 106 -28.46 22.27 10.55
N CYS A 107 -28.25 20.98 10.77
CA CYS A 107 -27.14 20.39 11.51
C CYS A 107 -26.44 19.36 10.60
N PRO A 108 -25.63 19.81 9.62
CA PRO A 108 -24.96 18.90 8.71
C PRO A 108 -23.83 18.14 9.44
N PRO A 109 -23.81 16.80 9.33
CA PRO A 109 -22.77 15.98 9.96
C PRO A 109 -21.42 16.15 9.25
N SER A 110 -20.34 16.30 10.03
CA SER A 110 -18.98 16.44 9.52
C SER A 110 -18.29 15.11 9.19
N GLY A 111 -18.82 13.99 9.69
CA GLY A 111 -18.32 12.64 9.46
C GLY A 111 -19.11 11.60 10.26
N PRO A 112 -18.75 10.31 10.13
CA PRO A 112 -19.40 9.23 10.86
C PRO A 112 -18.87 9.14 12.30
N SER A 113 -19.15 10.17 13.12
CA SER A 113 -18.90 10.12 14.56
C SER A 113 -19.90 9.16 15.24
N PRO A 114 -19.65 8.69 16.47
CA PRO A 114 -20.55 7.74 17.13
C PRO A 114 -22.04 8.19 17.18
N PRO A 115 -22.38 9.44 17.54
CA PRO A 115 -23.78 9.90 17.52
C PRO A 115 -24.40 9.94 16.11
N VAL A 116 -23.60 10.24 15.09
CA VAL A 116 -24.05 10.25 13.69
C VAL A 116 -24.26 8.81 13.20
N ALA A 117 -23.34 7.90 13.55
CA ALA A 117 -23.44 6.48 13.24
C ALA A 117 -24.68 5.85 13.89
N GLU A 118 -24.98 6.19 15.15
CA GLU A 118 -26.22 5.79 15.84
C GLU A 118 -27.47 6.28 15.09
N LEU A 119 -27.48 7.53 14.60
CA LEU A 119 -28.62 8.04 13.83
C LEU A 119 -28.77 7.30 12.48
N VAL A 120 -27.66 7.04 11.79
CA VAL A 120 -27.66 6.25 10.55
C VAL A 120 -28.20 4.85 10.82
N ILE A 121 -27.77 4.22 11.92
CA ILE A 121 -28.24 2.92 12.38
C ILE A 121 -29.75 2.95 12.63
N ALA A 122 -30.23 3.86 13.48
CA ALA A 122 -31.64 3.95 13.85
C ALA A 122 -32.54 4.22 12.64
N THR A 123 -32.11 5.07 11.70
CA THR A 123 -32.88 5.40 10.49
C THR A 123 -32.95 4.22 9.53
N ALA A 124 -31.84 3.51 9.31
CA ALA A 124 -31.81 2.33 8.46
C ALA A 124 -32.54 1.14 9.09
N ASP A 125 -32.50 1.00 10.41
CA ASP A 125 -33.23 -0.03 11.15
C ASP A 125 -34.73 0.20 11.08
N PHE A 126 -35.19 1.45 11.27
CA PHE A 126 -36.58 1.82 11.06
C PHE A 126 -37.10 1.39 9.67
N GLN A 127 -36.34 1.67 8.60
CA GLN A 127 -36.74 1.26 7.25
C GLN A 127 -36.78 -0.26 7.07
N ARG A 128 -35.85 -0.98 7.70
CA ARG A 128 -35.80 -2.45 7.70
C ARG A 128 -36.95 -3.06 8.50
N ASP A 129 -37.31 -2.46 9.62
CA ASP A 129 -38.42 -2.90 10.48
C ASP A 129 -39.74 -2.79 9.72
N LEU A 130 -40.00 -1.67 9.02
CA LEU A 130 -41.17 -1.53 8.15
C LEU A 130 -41.26 -2.66 7.11
N ALA A 131 -40.15 -2.98 6.45
CA ALA A 131 -40.10 -4.07 5.49
C ALA A 131 -40.39 -5.43 6.16
N SER A 132 -39.88 -5.66 7.38
CA SER A 132 -40.13 -6.89 8.14
C SER A 132 -41.59 -7.06 8.57
N TRP A 133 -42.31 -5.96 8.73
CA TRP A 133 -43.74 -5.93 9.02
C TRP A 133 -44.63 -5.99 7.76
N ASN A 134 -44.03 -6.27 6.59
CA ASN A 134 -44.70 -6.26 5.28
C ASN A 134 -45.31 -4.90 4.88
N ILE A 135 -44.80 -3.81 5.45
CA ILE A 135 -45.24 -2.46 5.12
C ILE A 135 -44.42 -1.94 3.93
N SER A 136 -45.12 -1.63 2.83
CA SER A 136 -44.47 -1.13 1.63
C SER A 136 -43.93 0.31 1.80
N PRO A 137 -42.79 0.66 1.19
CA PRO A 137 -42.27 2.03 1.22
C PRO A 137 -43.26 3.02 0.60
N VAL A 138 -43.54 4.11 1.32
CA VAL A 138 -44.43 5.18 0.86
C VAL A 138 -43.67 6.33 0.22
N LYS A 139 -44.29 7.02 -0.74
CA LYS A 139 -43.70 8.20 -1.37
C LYS A 139 -43.50 9.31 -0.34
N GLY A 140 -42.25 9.76 -0.19
CA GLY A 140 -41.89 10.79 0.78
C GLY A 140 -41.50 10.24 2.16
N GLY A 141 -41.69 8.94 2.39
CA GLY A 141 -41.25 8.23 3.59
C GLY A 141 -39.73 8.11 3.70
N VAL A 142 -39.29 7.46 4.78
CA VAL A 142 -37.87 7.29 5.10
C VAL A 142 -37.16 6.43 4.04
N ASP A 143 -36.15 7.03 3.43
CA ASP A 143 -35.12 6.33 2.65
C ASP A 143 -33.78 6.69 3.28
N ALA A 144 -33.27 5.82 4.14
CA ALA A 144 -32.06 6.05 4.91
C ALA A 144 -30.85 6.30 3.99
N LYS A 145 -30.75 5.53 2.89
CA LYS A 145 -29.62 5.67 1.98
C LYS A 145 -29.64 7.02 1.29
N GLU A 146 -30.78 7.43 0.75
CA GLU A 146 -30.91 8.73 0.09
C GLU A 146 -30.69 9.91 1.06
N LEU A 147 -31.12 9.79 2.32
CA LEU A 147 -30.90 10.82 3.35
C LEU A 147 -29.41 11.06 3.62
N PHE A 148 -28.60 10.00 3.67
CA PHE A 148 -27.19 10.08 4.05
C PHE A 148 -26.21 10.06 2.86
N HIS A 149 -26.64 9.69 1.66
CA HIS A 149 -25.78 9.48 0.50
C HIS A 149 -24.86 10.67 0.19
N LEU A 150 -25.43 11.88 0.11
CA LEU A 150 -24.65 13.08 -0.20
C LEU A 150 -23.58 13.35 0.86
N TYR A 151 -23.91 13.15 2.14
CA TYR A 151 -22.99 13.37 3.25
C TYR A 151 -21.87 12.34 3.23
N ILE A 152 -22.17 11.05 3.05
CA ILE A 152 -21.17 9.97 2.98
C ILE A 152 -20.16 10.24 1.87
N MET A 153 -20.63 10.61 0.67
CA MET A 153 -19.76 10.92 -0.46
C MET A 153 -18.85 12.12 -0.18
N ILE A 154 -19.38 13.16 0.48
CA ILE A 154 -18.58 14.34 0.90
C ILE A 154 -17.57 13.93 1.97
N TRP A 155 -17.96 13.18 2.99
CA TRP A 155 -17.06 12.75 4.05
C TRP A 155 -15.87 11.96 3.50
N ILE A 156 -16.13 10.99 2.61
CA ILE A 156 -15.05 10.19 1.99
C ILE A 156 -14.10 11.10 1.22
N GLN A 157 -14.63 12.05 0.44
CA GLN A 157 -13.83 12.98 -0.34
C GLN A 157 -13.02 13.95 0.53
N ASP A 158 -13.64 14.54 1.55
CA ASP A 158 -12.96 15.47 2.45
C ASP A 158 -11.88 14.75 3.25
N LYS A 159 -12.16 13.53 3.70
CA LYS A 159 -11.18 12.71 4.40
C LYS A 159 -10.02 12.32 3.50
N ARG A 160 -10.29 11.93 2.25
CA ARG A 160 -9.27 11.71 1.22
C ARG A 160 -8.39 12.94 1.06
N LEU A 161 -8.97 14.13 0.88
CA LEU A 161 -8.22 15.38 0.72
C LEU A 161 -7.37 15.72 1.96
N SER A 162 -7.92 15.55 3.16
CA SER A 162 -7.20 15.76 4.42
C SER A 162 -5.99 14.82 4.57
N LEU A 163 -6.14 13.55 4.19
CA LEU A 163 -5.05 12.57 4.21
C LEU A 163 -3.99 12.89 3.14
N LEU A 164 -4.41 13.28 1.93
CA LEU A 164 -3.49 13.71 0.87
C LEU A 164 -2.71 14.97 1.26
N GLU A 165 -3.34 15.91 1.96
CA GLU A 165 -2.66 17.09 2.52
C GLU A 165 -1.62 16.69 3.57
N SER A 166 -1.92 15.67 4.37
CA SER A 166 -0.99 15.13 5.38
C SER A 166 0.24 14.46 4.75
N CYS A 167 0.14 13.99 3.50
CA CYS A 167 1.28 13.48 2.73
C CYS A 167 2.22 14.60 2.21
N LYS A 168 1.81 15.87 2.24
CA LYS A 168 2.64 16.97 1.73
C LYS A 168 3.77 17.31 2.71
N LEU A 169 4.90 17.73 2.15
CA LEU A 169 6.18 17.83 2.85
C LEU A 169 6.32 18.98 3.86
N ASP A 170 5.38 19.91 3.91
CA ASP A 170 5.61 21.23 4.50
C ASP A 170 5.67 21.27 6.03
N LYS A 171 5.48 20.14 6.74
CA LYS A 171 5.41 20.15 8.21
C LYS A 171 6.67 19.65 8.92
N VAL A 172 7.39 18.65 8.42
CA VAL A 172 8.64 18.13 9.04
C VAL A 172 9.49 17.37 8.00
N LYS A 173 10.80 17.66 7.92
CA LYS A 173 11.74 16.79 7.20
C LYS A 173 12.05 15.57 8.07
N TRP A 174 11.40 14.43 7.79
CA TRP A 174 11.55 13.19 8.56
C TRP A 174 12.87 12.45 8.32
N SER A 175 13.79 13.01 7.53
CA SER A 175 15.03 12.38 7.04
C SER A 175 16.12 12.17 8.11
N GLY A 176 15.75 11.99 9.39
CA GLY A 176 16.68 11.78 10.50
C GLY A 176 16.03 11.18 11.75
N VAL A 177 14.71 10.98 11.77
CA VAL A 177 13.99 10.32 12.86
C VAL A 177 13.71 8.88 12.44
N ARG A 178 14.25 7.92 13.18
CA ARG A 178 14.03 6.48 12.93
C ARG A 178 13.16 5.86 14.03
N THR A 179 12.30 4.94 13.63
CA THR A 179 11.54 4.08 14.55
C THR A 179 12.42 2.94 15.07
N GLN A 180 11.85 2.09 15.94
CA GLN A 180 12.48 0.85 16.41
C GLN A 180 12.81 -0.14 15.27
N HIS A 181 12.21 0.01 14.09
CA HIS A 181 12.40 -0.86 12.93
C HIS A 181 13.25 -0.20 11.84
N SER A 182 14.02 0.83 12.19
CA SER A 182 14.81 1.59 11.23
C SER A 182 13.97 2.11 10.05
N THR A 183 12.71 2.48 10.30
CA THR A 183 11.79 3.07 9.31
C THR A 183 11.51 4.53 9.63
N THR A 184 10.91 5.27 8.68
CA THR A 184 10.41 6.61 8.93
C THR A 184 9.07 6.55 9.69
N PRO A 185 8.88 7.36 10.75
CA PRO A 185 7.61 7.42 11.48
C PRO A 185 6.45 7.94 10.62
N PHE A 186 6.74 8.67 9.54
CA PHE A 186 5.73 9.15 8.59
C PHE A 186 4.85 8.03 8.03
N VAL A 187 5.45 6.89 7.68
CA VAL A 187 4.72 5.77 7.10
C VAL A 187 3.78 5.15 8.14
N ASP A 188 4.27 4.89 9.35
CA ASP A 188 3.45 4.32 10.41
C ASP A 188 2.29 5.26 10.80
N ASP A 189 2.54 6.55 11.00
CA ASP A 189 1.49 7.55 11.30
C ASP A 189 0.41 7.62 10.21
N MET A 190 0.82 7.60 8.93
CA MET A 190 -0.14 7.62 7.82
C MET A 190 -0.99 6.35 7.76
N TYR A 191 -0.40 5.16 7.98
CA TYR A 191 -1.15 3.91 8.01
C TYR A 191 -2.04 3.78 9.25
N ASP A 192 -1.64 4.33 10.38
CA ASP A 192 -2.49 4.44 11.56
C ASP A 192 -3.72 5.32 11.26
N ARG A 193 -3.52 6.49 10.65
CA ARG A 193 -4.63 7.36 10.21
C ARG A 193 -5.54 6.68 9.19
N LEU A 194 -5.00 5.86 8.29
CA LEU A 194 -5.79 5.09 7.33
C LEU A 194 -6.65 4.05 8.05
N ARG A 195 -6.08 3.26 8.97
CA ARG A 195 -6.84 2.29 9.77
C ARG A 195 -7.95 2.97 10.58
N ASP A 196 -7.61 4.03 11.32
CA ASP A 196 -8.57 4.78 12.12
C ASP A 196 -9.70 5.39 11.25
N THR A 197 -9.39 5.70 9.99
CA THR A 197 -10.39 6.13 9.02
C THR A 197 -11.32 4.97 8.68
N LEU A 198 -10.78 3.82 8.31
CA LEU A 198 -11.57 2.65 7.92
C LEU A 198 -12.49 2.18 9.04
N GLU A 199 -12.02 2.14 10.28
CA GLU A 199 -12.83 1.81 11.46
C GLU A 199 -14.08 2.70 11.60
N ARG A 200 -13.96 4.00 11.30
CA ARG A 200 -15.10 4.94 11.34
C ARG A 200 -16.13 4.71 10.24
N TYR A 201 -15.73 4.11 9.12
CA TYR A 201 -16.64 3.80 8.01
C TYR A 201 -17.27 2.41 8.10
N GLU A 202 -16.84 1.56 9.04
CA GLU A 202 -17.35 0.19 9.24
C GLU A 202 -18.89 0.14 9.21
N VAL A 203 -19.55 0.98 10.02
CA VAL A 203 -21.03 1.02 10.11
C VAL A 203 -21.69 1.35 8.77
N ILE A 204 -21.09 2.27 8.01
CA ILE A 204 -21.61 2.70 6.70
C ILE A 204 -21.45 1.56 5.70
N ILE A 205 -20.29 0.92 5.68
CA ILE A 205 -19.95 -0.16 4.74
C ILE A 205 -20.79 -1.40 5.01
N CYS A 206 -20.97 -1.81 6.27
CA CYS A 206 -21.81 -2.96 6.61
C CYS A 206 -23.28 -2.79 6.17
N ARG A 207 -23.76 -1.54 6.06
CA ARG A 207 -25.14 -1.23 5.68
C ARG A 207 -25.29 -0.99 4.18
N TRP A 208 -24.32 -0.31 3.58
CA TRP A 208 -24.29 0.05 2.17
C TRP A 208 -22.92 -0.31 1.56
N PRO A 209 -22.71 -1.60 1.27
CA PRO A 209 -21.43 -2.12 0.78
C PRO A 209 -20.95 -1.48 -0.54
N GLU A 210 -21.83 -0.87 -1.33
CA GLU A 210 -21.48 -0.14 -2.56
C GLU A 210 -20.52 1.04 -2.34
N TYR A 211 -20.43 1.60 -1.13
CA TYR A 211 -19.46 2.65 -0.83
C TYR A 211 -18.03 2.13 -0.69
N ILE A 212 -17.83 0.80 -0.60
CA ILE A 212 -16.50 0.18 -0.55
C ILE A 212 -15.64 0.67 -1.71
N PHE A 213 -16.18 0.70 -2.93
CA PHE A 213 -15.42 1.11 -4.12
C PHE A 213 -14.96 2.58 -4.06
N VAL A 214 -15.80 3.47 -3.53
CA VAL A 214 -15.46 4.89 -3.41
C VAL A 214 -14.37 5.07 -2.35
N LEU A 215 -14.51 4.37 -1.21
CA LEU A 215 -13.53 4.39 -0.14
C LEU A 215 -12.21 3.75 -0.58
N GLU A 216 -12.25 2.63 -1.29
CA GLU A 216 -11.07 1.94 -1.83
C GLU A 216 -10.26 2.87 -2.73
N ASN A 217 -10.93 3.58 -3.65
CA ASN A 217 -10.27 4.56 -4.51
C ASN A 217 -9.62 5.69 -3.71
N ALA A 218 -10.30 6.19 -2.67
CA ALA A 218 -9.74 7.21 -1.79
C ALA A 218 -8.47 6.73 -1.05
N ILE A 219 -8.50 5.51 -0.53
CA ILE A 219 -7.36 4.90 0.18
C ILE A 219 -6.21 4.63 -0.78
N ALA A 220 -6.49 4.08 -1.97
CA ALA A 220 -5.49 3.83 -3.00
C ALA A 220 -4.78 5.12 -3.45
N ASP A 221 -5.51 6.23 -3.59
CA ASP A 221 -4.92 7.55 -3.90
C ASP A 221 -4.00 8.03 -2.78
N VAL A 222 -4.38 7.84 -1.51
CA VAL A 222 -3.53 8.19 -0.37
C VAL A 222 -2.28 7.32 -0.32
N GLU A 223 -2.38 6.00 -0.53
CA GLU A 223 -1.22 5.11 -0.57
C GLU A 223 -0.24 5.50 -1.69
N LYS A 224 -0.73 5.87 -2.87
CA LYS A 224 0.10 6.42 -3.95
C LYS A 224 0.81 7.70 -3.49
N ALA A 225 0.10 8.62 -2.84
CA ALA A 225 0.68 9.86 -2.32
C ALA A 225 1.72 9.62 -1.22
N ILE A 226 1.55 8.60 -0.35
CA ILE A 226 2.58 8.21 0.64
C ILE A 226 3.87 7.78 -0.09
N VAL A 227 3.74 6.97 -1.14
CA VAL A 227 4.88 6.50 -1.95
C VAL A 227 5.56 7.65 -2.70
N GLU A 228 4.79 8.60 -3.22
CA GLU A 228 5.33 9.82 -3.86
C GLU A 228 6.01 10.75 -2.84
N ALA A 229 5.44 10.88 -1.64
CA ALA A 229 6.03 11.66 -0.57
C ALA A 229 7.38 11.08 -0.13
N LEU A 230 7.49 9.75 0.00
CA LEU A 230 8.76 9.07 0.28
C LEU A 230 9.81 9.38 -0.78
N ASP A 231 9.47 9.25 -2.07
CA ASP A 231 10.41 9.59 -3.15
C ASP A 231 10.91 11.03 -3.06
N LYS A 232 10.00 11.95 -2.77
CA LYS A 232 10.33 13.37 -2.66
C LYS A 232 11.20 13.65 -1.43
N GLN A 233 10.93 13.00 -0.29
CA GLN A 233 11.72 13.13 0.94
C GLN A 233 13.16 12.61 0.77
N TYR A 234 13.33 11.52 0.03
CA TYR A 234 14.61 10.86 -0.17
C TYR A 234 15.20 11.11 -1.56
N THR A 235 14.79 12.19 -2.25
CA THR A 235 15.24 12.47 -3.62
C THR A 235 16.76 12.59 -3.73
N ASP A 236 17.41 13.25 -2.77
CA ASP A 236 18.86 13.43 -2.75
C ASP A 236 19.60 12.09 -2.58
N VAL A 237 19.06 11.22 -1.71
CA VAL A 237 19.58 9.86 -1.45
C VAL A 237 19.39 8.95 -2.66
N LEU A 238 18.28 9.12 -3.39
CA LEU A 238 17.96 8.36 -4.59
C LEU A 238 18.69 8.88 -5.84
N ALA A 239 19.21 10.11 -5.84
CA ALA A 239 19.84 10.73 -7.01
C ALA A 239 21.01 9.91 -7.60
N PRO A 240 21.94 9.33 -6.79
CA PRO A 240 23.00 8.46 -7.30
C PRO A 240 22.47 7.16 -7.95
N LEU A 241 21.30 6.68 -7.53
CA LEU A 241 20.69 5.45 -8.03
C LEU A 241 19.96 5.67 -9.37
N LYS A 242 19.41 6.88 -9.59
CA LYS A 242 18.65 7.24 -10.81
C LYS A 242 19.48 7.14 -12.10
N GLU A 243 20.81 7.22 -12.02
CA GLU A 243 21.71 6.99 -13.18
C GLU A 243 21.65 5.55 -13.72
N ASN A 244 21.22 4.59 -12.90
CA ASN A 244 21.07 3.18 -13.24
C ASN A 244 19.62 2.77 -13.54
N LEU A 245 18.63 3.59 -13.13
CA LEU A 245 17.19 3.32 -13.31
C LEU A 245 16.69 3.68 -14.72
N GLU A 246 17.32 4.65 -15.38
CA GLU A 246 16.99 5.04 -16.76
C GLU A 246 17.79 4.20 -17.78
N PRO A 247 17.16 3.64 -18.83
CA PRO A 247 17.87 3.05 -19.96
C PRO A 247 18.49 4.18 -20.80
N SER A 248 19.56 4.79 -20.29
CA SER A 248 20.18 5.93 -20.97
C SER A 248 20.95 5.45 -22.21
N LYS A 249 20.54 5.98 -23.36
CA LYS A 249 21.25 5.98 -24.65
C LYS A 249 22.77 5.97 -24.47
N PHE A 250 23.43 4.95 -25.02
CA PHE A 250 24.84 4.60 -24.86
C PHE A 250 25.84 5.79 -24.96
N GLY A 251 25.50 6.88 -25.67
CA GLY A 251 26.38 8.03 -25.86
C GLY A 251 26.62 8.94 -24.64
N LEU A 252 25.64 9.13 -23.75
CA LEU A 252 25.76 10.13 -22.67
C LEU A 252 26.47 9.60 -21.41
N LYS A 253 26.44 8.27 -21.19
CA LYS A 253 27.12 7.60 -20.07
C LYS A 253 28.65 7.74 -20.16
N TYR A 254 29.22 7.69 -21.36
CA TYR A 254 30.68 7.81 -21.57
C TYR A 254 31.19 9.24 -21.34
N VAL A 255 30.45 10.27 -21.80
CA VAL A 255 30.87 11.67 -21.67
C VAL A 255 30.75 12.19 -20.22
N LYS A 256 29.72 11.77 -19.47
CA LYS A 256 29.62 12.07 -18.02
C LYS A 256 30.66 11.31 -17.18
N LYS A 257 31.01 10.07 -17.54
CA LYS A 257 32.09 9.31 -16.88
C LYS A 257 33.47 9.95 -17.05
N LEU A 258 33.71 10.68 -18.14
CA LEU A 258 34.99 11.34 -18.41
C LEU A 258 35.17 12.65 -17.62
N THR A 259 34.08 13.35 -17.26
CA THR A 259 34.12 14.66 -16.62
C THR A 259 33.97 14.62 -15.09
N LYS A 260 33.40 13.57 -14.51
CA LYS A 260 33.36 13.33 -13.04
C LYS A 260 34.36 12.24 -12.61
N ARG A 261 35.66 12.50 -12.78
CA ARG A 261 36.73 11.63 -12.23
C ARG A 261 36.99 11.90 -10.73
N SER A 262 35.95 11.84 -9.91
CA SER A 262 36.12 11.58 -8.48
C SER A 262 36.02 10.08 -8.29
N VAL A 263 37.17 9.42 -8.07
CA VAL A 263 37.31 7.98 -7.87
C VAL A 263 36.87 7.62 -6.44
N CYS A 264 35.60 7.83 -6.11
CA CYS A 264 35.06 7.49 -4.80
C CYS A 264 34.13 6.28 -4.91
N SER A 265 34.34 5.29 -4.04
CA SER A 265 33.45 4.14 -3.92
C SER A 265 32.08 4.61 -3.43
N TYR A 266 31.01 4.10 -4.03
CA TYR A 266 29.67 4.33 -3.52
C TYR A 266 29.52 3.64 -2.16
N ILE A 267 29.04 4.37 -1.16
CA ILE A 267 28.69 3.83 0.16
C ILE A 267 27.19 4.01 0.32
N VAL A 268 26.51 2.97 0.77
CA VAL A 268 25.06 3.02 1.03
C VAL A 268 24.84 3.93 2.25
N PRO A 269 24.10 5.03 2.12
CA PRO A 269 23.82 5.91 3.25
C PRO A 269 22.72 5.31 4.15
N ASP A 270 22.75 5.64 5.44
CA ASP A 270 21.78 5.16 6.44
C ASP A 270 20.34 5.54 6.07
N GLU A 271 20.14 6.71 5.47
CA GLU A 271 18.85 7.20 5.01
C GLU A 271 18.24 6.32 3.90
N LEU A 272 19.07 5.67 3.09
CA LEU A 272 18.59 4.70 2.10
C LEU A 272 18.09 3.43 2.78
N GLY A 273 18.74 3.03 3.88
CA GLY A 273 18.25 2.03 4.81
C GLY A 273 16.83 2.35 5.26
N ILE A 274 16.64 3.56 5.80
CA ILE A 274 15.33 4.02 6.30
C ILE A 274 14.27 3.94 5.21
N LEU A 275 14.55 4.42 4.00
CA LEU A 275 13.61 4.37 2.88
C LEU A 275 13.23 2.93 2.52
N LEU A 276 14.21 2.06 2.27
CA LEU A 276 13.94 0.70 1.80
C LEU A 276 13.29 -0.18 2.87
N ASN A 277 13.70 -0.04 4.13
CA ASN A 277 13.04 -0.69 5.26
C ASN A 277 11.57 -0.23 5.38
N SER A 278 11.30 1.07 5.19
CA SER A 278 9.93 1.61 5.22
C SER A 278 9.07 1.06 4.08
N MET A 279 9.59 1.03 2.85
CA MET A 279 8.88 0.42 1.71
C MET A 279 8.60 -1.08 1.93
N LYS A 280 9.56 -1.80 2.53
CA LYS A 280 9.40 -3.22 2.86
C LYS A 280 8.34 -3.42 3.94
N ARG A 281 8.35 -2.60 4.99
CA ARG A 281 7.33 -2.61 6.05
C ARG A 281 5.93 -2.30 5.53
N MET A 282 5.80 -1.33 4.60
CA MET A 282 4.52 -1.09 3.91
C MET A 282 4.03 -2.39 3.25
N LEU A 283 4.87 -3.04 2.45
CA LEU A 283 4.51 -4.25 1.70
C LEU A 283 4.15 -5.44 2.58
N ASP A 284 4.90 -5.68 3.66
CA ASP A 284 4.80 -6.92 4.42
C ASP A 284 3.90 -6.83 5.66
N VAL A 285 3.73 -5.62 6.22
CA VAL A 285 3.07 -5.44 7.53
C VAL A 285 1.84 -4.55 7.44
N LEU A 286 1.98 -3.35 6.86
CA LEU A 286 0.95 -2.33 6.96
C LEU A 286 -0.17 -2.53 5.94
N ARG A 287 0.18 -2.79 4.68
CA ARG A 287 -0.81 -2.98 3.60
C ARG A 287 -1.64 -4.25 3.73
N PRO A 288 -1.08 -5.42 4.12
CA PRO A 288 -1.89 -6.61 4.33
C PRO A 288 -3.03 -6.42 5.34
N LYS A 289 -2.85 -5.54 6.35
CA LYS A 289 -3.92 -5.20 7.30
C LYS A 289 -5.08 -4.48 6.62
N ILE A 290 -4.79 -3.49 5.76
CA ILE A 290 -5.79 -2.76 4.97
C ILE A 290 -6.49 -3.72 3.99
N GLU A 291 -5.71 -4.51 3.24
CA GLU A 291 -6.27 -5.49 2.28
C GLU A 291 -7.18 -6.52 2.98
N THR A 292 -6.83 -6.96 4.19
CA THR A 292 -7.65 -7.89 4.98
C THR A 292 -8.99 -7.27 5.37
N GLN A 293 -9.02 -5.99 5.75
CA GLN A 293 -10.27 -5.29 6.08
C GLN A 293 -11.18 -5.16 4.86
N PHE A 294 -10.65 -4.73 3.71
CA PHE A 294 -11.42 -4.64 2.47
C PHE A 294 -11.93 -6.01 2.00
N LYS A 295 -11.12 -7.07 2.19
CA LYS A 295 -11.54 -8.44 1.88
C LYS A 295 -12.68 -8.91 2.80
N ALA A 296 -12.62 -8.57 4.09
CA ALA A 296 -13.69 -8.86 5.03
C ALA A 296 -15.00 -8.17 4.60
N TRP A 297 -14.95 -6.87 4.27
CA TRP A 297 -16.12 -6.15 3.77
C TRP A 297 -16.63 -6.67 2.43
N GLY A 298 -15.74 -7.06 1.52
CA GLY A 298 -16.09 -7.63 0.23
C GLY A 298 -16.87 -8.94 0.35
N SER A 299 -16.63 -9.73 1.40
CA SER A 299 -17.38 -10.98 1.65
C SER A 299 -18.86 -10.75 1.99
N CYS A 300 -19.22 -9.54 2.44
CA CYS A 300 -20.58 -9.16 2.79
C CYS A 300 -21.41 -8.65 1.59
N MET A 301 -20.81 -8.56 0.38
CA MET A 301 -21.49 -8.11 -0.83
C MET A 301 -22.45 -9.18 -1.39
N PRO A 302 -23.73 -8.89 -1.61
CA PRO A 302 -24.61 -9.79 -2.37
C PRO A 302 -24.17 -9.81 -3.85
N ASN A 303 -23.75 -11.00 -4.32
CA ASN A 303 -23.37 -11.37 -5.70
C ASN A 303 -22.95 -10.24 -6.68
N GLY A 304 -21.64 -10.03 -6.79
CA GLY A 304 -20.92 -10.15 -8.07
C GLY A 304 -21.10 -9.06 -9.13
N GLY A 305 -20.77 -7.81 -8.82
CA GLY A 305 -20.37 -6.85 -9.86
C GLY A 305 -19.04 -7.25 -10.52
N HIS A 306 -18.79 -6.78 -11.75
CA HIS A 306 -17.58 -7.13 -12.54
C HIS A 306 -16.24 -6.67 -11.95
N THR A 307 -16.24 -5.88 -10.87
CA THR A 307 -15.03 -5.42 -10.18
C THR A 307 -15.07 -5.93 -8.75
N ALA A 308 -14.10 -6.75 -8.38
CA ALA A 308 -13.98 -7.25 -7.02
C ALA A 308 -13.38 -6.14 -6.14
N PRO A 309 -13.91 -5.92 -4.91
CA PRO A 309 -13.23 -5.07 -3.93
C PRO A 309 -11.76 -5.50 -3.76
N GLY A 310 -10.84 -4.55 -3.78
CA GLY A 310 -9.40 -4.79 -3.61
C GLY A 310 -8.57 -4.76 -4.90
N GLU A 311 -9.18 -4.64 -6.08
CA GLU A 311 -8.44 -4.48 -7.35
C GLU A 311 -7.56 -3.23 -7.36
N ARG A 312 -8.04 -2.10 -6.85
CA ARG A 312 -7.29 -0.84 -6.82
C ARG A 312 -6.16 -0.88 -5.80
N LEU A 313 -6.39 -1.52 -4.67
CA LEU A 313 -5.32 -1.79 -3.70
C LEU A 313 -4.25 -2.71 -4.29
N SER A 314 -4.66 -3.72 -5.07
CA SER A 314 -3.75 -4.63 -5.77
C SER A 314 -2.87 -3.92 -6.80
N GLU A 315 -3.43 -2.98 -7.58
CA GLU A 315 -2.66 -2.12 -8.50
C GLU A 315 -1.56 -1.35 -7.76
N VAL A 316 -1.90 -0.75 -6.62
CA VAL A 316 -0.94 -0.01 -5.79
C VAL A 316 0.10 -0.97 -5.21
N THR A 317 -0.27 -2.22 -4.88
CA THR A 317 0.65 -3.27 -4.40
C THR A 317 1.66 -3.67 -5.48
N VAL A 318 1.20 -3.85 -6.72
CA VAL A 318 2.08 -4.13 -7.87
C VAL A 318 3.05 -2.97 -8.10
N MET A 319 2.55 -1.73 -8.09
CA MET A 319 3.37 -0.51 -8.25
C MET A 319 4.45 -0.43 -7.16
N LEU A 320 4.09 -0.60 -5.89
CA LEU A 320 5.04 -0.52 -4.77
C LEU A 320 6.10 -1.63 -4.85
N ARG A 321 5.71 -2.87 -5.17
CA ARG A 321 6.66 -3.99 -5.38
C ARG A 321 7.61 -3.72 -6.55
N ALA A 322 7.10 -3.19 -7.66
CA ALA A 322 7.92 -2.85 -8.82
C ALA A 322 8.97 -1.78 -8.44
N LYS A 323 8.54 -0.73 -7.73
CA LYS A 323 9.41 0.36 -7.29
C LYS A 323 10.48 -0.10 -6.30
N PHE A 324 10.09 -0.88 -5.28
CA PHE A 324 11.01 -1.46 -4.31
C PHE A 324 12.08 -2.33 -4.99
N ARG A 325 11.67 -3.25 -5.89
CA ARG A 325 12.61 -4.08 -6.66
C ARG A 325 13.56 -3.23 -7.52
N SER A 326 13.05 -2.17 -8.14
CA SER A 326 13.84 -1.26 -8.95
C SER A 326 14.94 -0.57 -8.15
N TYR A 327 14.62 -0.09 -6.94
CA TYR A 327 15.63 0.49 -6.04
C TYR A 327 16.64 -0.53 -5.53
N LEU A 328 16.21 -1.74 -5.16
CA LEU A 328 17.13 -2.82 -4.79
C LEU A 328 18.14 -3.10 -5.92
N GLN A 329 17.65 -3.22 -7.16
CA GLN A 329 18.52 -3.45 -8.31
C GLN A 329 19.50 -2.28 -8.50
N ALA A 330 19.04 -1.03 -8.40
CA ALA A 330 19.91 0.13 -8.58
C ALA A 330 21.04 0.19 -7.53
N VAL A 331 20.75 -0.20 -6.28
CA VAL A 331 21.75 -0.34 -5.22
C VAL A 331 22.76 -1.43 -5.58
N VAL A 332 22.27 -2.62 -5.94
CA VAL A 332 23.12 -3.75 -6.35
C VAL A 332 24.06 -3.36 -7.50
N GLU A 333 23.56 -2.66 -8.53
CA GLU A 333 24.40 -2.20 -9.63
C GLU A 333 25.47 -1.20 -9.16
N LYS A 334 25.14 -0.27 -8.25
CA LYS A 334 26.15 0.65 -7.69
C LYS A 334 27.21 -0.06 -6.87
N LEU A 335 26.83 -1.06 -6.08
CA LEU A 335 27.79 -1.90 -5.35
C LEU A 335 28.68 -2.72 -6.29
N ALA A 336 28.13 -3.22 -7.39
CA ALA A 336 28.89 -3.91 -8.43
C ALA A 336 29.82 -2.95 -9.21
N GLU A 337 29.46 -1.68 -9.37
CA GLU A 337 30.37 -0.68 -9.93
C GLU A 337 31.61 -0.47 -9.05
N ASN A 338 31.49 -0.57 -7.72
CA ASN A 338 32.61 -0.43 -6.79
C ASN A 338 33.70 -1.48 -7.01
N THR A 339 33.32 -2.74 -7.29
CA THR A 339 34.30 -3.82 -7.56
C THR A 339 35.07 -3.56 -8.85
N LYS A 340 34.51 -2.74 -9.76
CA LYS A 340 35.08 -2.37 -11.04
C LYS A 340 35.93 -1.10 -10.99
N LEU A 341 36.12 -0.47 -9.83
CA LEU A 341 36.95 0.73 -9.72
C LEU A 341 38.44 0.37 -9.75
N GLN A 342 38.86 -0.59 -8.93
CA GLN A 342 40.27 -0.97 -8.78
C GLN A 342 40.62 -2.20 -9.63
N ASN A 343 41.87 -2.29 -10.08
CA ASN A 343 42.33 -3.49 -10.81
C ASN A 343 42.32 -4.79 -9.99
N PRO A 344 42.78 -4.82 -8.72
CA PRO A 344 42.80 -6.06 -7.93
C PRO A 344 41.41 -6.59 -7.55
N THR A 345 40.35 -5.78 -7.70
CA THR A 345 38.96 -6.16 -7.34
C THR A 345 38.11 -6.47 -8.58
N LYS A 346 38.63 -6.20 -9.79
CA LYS A 346 37.93 -6.45 -11.05
C LYS A 346 37.88 -7.95 -11.35
N LEU A 347 36.73 -8.57 -11.09
CA LEU A 347 36.52 -10.00 -11.33
C LEU A 347 36.94 -10.45 -12.73
N LYS A 348 36.57 -9.71 -13.78
CA LYS A 348 36.98 -10.02 -15.16
C LYS A 348 38.50 -10.03 -15.36
N LYS A 349 39.25 -9.16 -14.68
CA LYS A 349 40.72 -9.15 -14.75
C LYS A 349 41.31 -10.32 -13.97
N ILE A 350 40.81 -10.58 -12.76
CA ILE A 350 41.21 -11.73 -11.95
C ILE A 350 41.05 -13.02 -12.76
N LEU A 351 39.89 -13.19 -13.40
CA LEU A 351 39.60 -14.33 -14.26
C LEU A 351 40.48 -14.40 -15.53
N GLN A 352 40.85 -13.26 -16.12
CA GLN A 352 41.77 -13.23 -17.27
C GLN A 352 43.22 -13.55 -16.90
N GLU A 353 43.60 -13.35 -15.63
CA GLU A 353 44.96 -13.59 -15.15
C GLU A 353 45.11 -15.00 -14.56
N SER A 354 44.00 -15.67 -14.21
CA SER A 354 44.00 -17.04 -13.69
C SER A 354 44.17 -18.07 -14.81
N LYS A 355 45.42 -18.35 -15.18
CA LYS A 355 45.77 -19.41 -16.15
C LYS A 355 45.59 -20.80 -15.55
N GLU A 356 45.31 -21.80 -16.39
CA GLU A 356 45.11 -23.21 -15.98
C GLU A 356 46.31 -23.80 -15.21
N SER A 357 47.52 -23.39 -15.56
CA SER A 357 48.78 -23.81 -14.93
C SER A 357 49.01 -23.25 -13.53
N MET A 358 48.19 -22.30 -13.08
CA MET A 358 48.34 -21.70 -11.74
C MET A 358 47.84 -22.65 -10.66
N VAL A 359 48.50 -22.62 -9.50
CA VAL A 359 48.06 -23.36 -8.31
C VAL A 359 46.79 -22.71 -7.76
N GLU A 360 45.90 -23.50 -7.17
CA GLU A 360 44.62 -22.99 -6.65
C GLU A 360 44.82 -21.90 -5.59
N SER A 361 45.86 -22.03 -4.75
CA SER A 361 46.27 -21.02 -3.76
C SER A 361 46.61 -19.66 -4.39
N ASP A 362 47.17 -19.66 -5.61
CA ASP A 362 47.52 -18.42 -6.32
C ASP A 362 46.28 -17.73 -6.88
N ILE A 363 45.28 -18.52 -7.27
CA ILE A 363 43.99 -17.99 -7.74
C ILE A 363 43.18 -17.45 -6.56
N GLN A 364 43.19 -18.16 -5.43
CA GLN A 364 42.56 -17.70 -4.19
C GLN A 364 43.20 -16.40 -3.66
N SER A 365 44.53 -16.31 -3.64
CA SER A 365 45.22 -15.09 -3.19
C SER A 365 44.89 -13.87 -4.07
N ARG A 366 44.68 -14.07 -5.38
CA ARG A 366 44.22 -13.01 -6.29
C ARG A 366 42.77 -12.60 -6.09
N MET A 367 41.92 -13.52 -5.62
CA MET A 367 40.53 -13.21 -5.26
C MET A 367 40.42 -12.49 -3.91
N GLN A 368 41.46 -12.55 -3.06
CA GLN A 368 41.43 -12.01 -1.71
C GLN A 368 41.04 -10.51 -1.63
N PRO A 369 41.58 -9.59 -2.45
CA PRO A 369 41.19 -8.19 -2.40
C PRO A 369 39.70 -7.96 -2.72
N LEU A 370 39.14 -8.76 -3.64
CA LEU A 370 37.71 -8.73 -3.92
C LEU A 370 36.91 -9.29 -2.75
N LYS A 371 37.33 -10.42 -2.18
CA LYS A 371 36.70 -11.01 -0.98
C LYS A 371 36.64 -10.02 0.18
N ASP A 372 37.75 -9.34 0.47
CA ASP A 372 37.82 -8.36 1.56
C ASP A 372 36.86 -7.18 1.30
N GLN A 373 36.82 -6.67 0.07
CA GLN A 373 35.89 -5.60 -0.31
C GLN A 373 34.42 -6.05 -0.18
N LEU A 374 34.08 -7.26 -0.63
CA LEU A 374 32.72 -7.80 -0.52
C LEU A 374 32.33 -7.97 0.95
N THR A 375 33.21 -8.54 1.77
CA THR A 375 32.99 -8.75 3.21
C THR A 375 32.73 -7.42 3.91
N ASN A 376 33.57 -6.40 3.67
CA ASN A 376 33.39 -5.06 4.24
C ASN A 376 32.08 -4.41 3.79
N THR A 377 31.72 -4.59 2.52
CA THR A 377 30.45 -4.08 1.98
C THR A 377 29.26 -4.76 2.67
N ILE A 378 29.26 -6.08 2.80
CA ILE A 378 28.18 -6.84 3.44
C ILE A 378 28.05 -6.44 4.92
N THR A 379 29.15 -6.28 5.65
CA THR A 379 29.11 -5.79 7.04
C THR A 379 28.45 -4.41 7.13
N HIS A 380 28.80 -3.49 6.23
CA HIS A 380 28.15 -2.18 6.15
C HIS A 380 26.66 -2.26 5.81
N LEU A 381 26.28 -3.16 4.90
CA LEU A 381 24.86 -3.37 4.56
C LEU A 381 24.05 -3.83 5.78
N GLN A 382 24.62 -4.66 6.65
CA GLN A 382 23.95 -5.14 7.86
C GLN A 382 23.69 -4.02 8.86
N SER A 383 24.57 -3.01 8.95
CA SER A 383 24.33 -1.85 9.84
C SER A 383 23.24 -0.91 9.32
N VAL A 384 22.96 -0.94 8.02
CA VAL A 384 22.02 -0.01 7.34
C VAL A 384 20.62 -0.62 7.17
N PHE A 385 20.53 -1.91 6.85
CA PHE A 385 19.30 -2.57 6.43
C PHE A 385 18.76 -3.54 7.47
N GLU A 386 17.42 -3.57 7.60
CA GLU A 386 16.74 -4.62 8.36
C GLU A 386 16.89 -5.98 7.66
N THR A 387 16.78 -7.07 8.42
CA THR A 387 17.12 -8.44 7.99
C THR A 387 16.60 -8.80 6.59
N HIS A 388 15.32 -8.55 6.30
CA HIS A 388 14.74 -8.89 5.00
C HIS A 388 15.29 -8.07 3.82
N VAL A 389 15.55 -6.78 4.04
CA VAL A 389 16.12 -5.90 2.99
C VAL A 389 17.60 -6.23 2.78
N PHE A 390 18.33 -6.45 3.88
CA PHE A 390 19.71 -6.91 3.87
C PHE A 390 19.89 -8.19 3.05
N VAL A 391 19.09 -9.23 3.35
CA VAL A 391 19.14 -10.51 2.62
C VAL A 391 18.85 -10.31 1.14
N ALA A 392 17.83 -9.51 0.79
CA ALA A 392 17.47 -9.25 -0.59
C ALA A 392 18.61 -8.56 -1.37
N ILE A 393 19.29 -7.57 -0.77
CA ILE A 393 20.44 -6.89 -1.39
C ILE A 393 21.63 -7.82 -1.52
N CYS A 394 21.96 -8.60 -0.48
CA CYS A 394 23.09 -9.54 -0.53
C CYS A 394 22.88 -10.62 -1.58
N ARG A 395 21.67 -11.20 -1.67
CA ARG A 395 21.33 -12.18 -2.72
C ARG A 395 21.38 -11.56 -4.11
N GLY A 396 20.89 -10.33 -4.29
CA GLY A 396 20.99 -9.61 -5.55
C GLY A 396 22.43 -9.29 -5.93
N TYR A 397 23.27 -8.94 -4.94
CA TYR A 397 24.68 -8.66 -5.17
C TYR A 397 25.47 -9.91 -5.54
N TRP A 398 25.21 -11.02 -4.86
CA TRP A 398 25.76 -12.34 -5.20
C TRP A 398 25.36 -12.77 -6.61
N ASP A 399 24.08 -12.65 -6.97
CA ASP A 399 23.61 -12.95 -8.33
C ASP A 399 24.32 -12.08 -9.38
N ARG A 400 24.45 -10.78 -9.12
CA ARG A 400 25.12 -9.84 -10.04
C ARG A 400 26.59 -10.16 -10.25
N MET A 401 27.30 -10.60 -9.20
CA MET A 401 28.68 -11.10 -9.32
C MET A 401 28.73 -12.40 -10.13
N GLY A 402 27.76 -13.30 -9.93
CA GLY A 402 27.58 -14.49 -10.76
C GLY A 402 27.34 -14.17 -12.24
N GLN A 403 26.54 -13.16 -12.55
CA GLN A 403 26.32 -12.68 -13.92
C GLN A 403 27.63 -12.17 -14.57
N ASP A 404 28.50 -11.51 -13.80
CA ASP A 404 29.81 -11.08 -14.31
C ASP A 404 30.71 -12.28 -14.66
N VAL A 405 30.65 -13.39 -13.90
CA VAL A 405 31.33 -14.66 -14.25
C VAL A 405 30.68 -15.32 -15.46
N LEU A 406 29.35 -15.40 -15.49
CA LEU A 406 28.58 -16.01 -16.58
C LEU A 406 28.89 -15.32 -17.91
N SER A 407 28.81 -13.99 -17.93
CA SER A 407 29.14 -13.19 -19.13
C SER A 407 30.59 -13.38 -19.56
N PHE A 408 31.53 -13.64 -18.65
CA PHE A 408 32.91 -13.94 -18.99
C PHE A 408 33.04 -15.31 -19.68
N LEU A 409 32.35 -16.33 -19.18
CA LEU A 409 32.35 -17.68 -19.74
C LEU A 409 31.63 -17.75 -21.10
N GLU A 410 30.49 -17.09 -21.23
CA GLU A 410 29.70 -17.07 -22.48
C GLU A 410 30.47 -16.46 -23.65
N ASN A 411 31.30 -15.45 -23.39
CA ASN A 411 32.16 -14.82 -24.39
C ASN A 411 33.36 -15.71 -24.80
N ARG A 412 33.58 -16.85 -24.13
CA ARG A 412 34.80 -17.68 -24.26
C ARG A 412 34.51 -19.19 -24.18
N LYS A 413 33.35 -19.63 -24.66
CA LYS A 413 32.85 -21.02 -24.53
C LYS A 413 33.83 -22.13 -24.96
N GLU A 414 34.77 -21.83 -25.86
CA GLU A 414 35.74 -22.80 -26.38
C GLU A 414 37.05 -22.89 -25.56
N ASN A 415 37.32 -21.93 -24.68
CA ASN A 415 38.60 -21.83 -23.95
C ASN A 415 38.53 -22.49 -22.57
N ARG A 416 38.82 -23.81 -22.54
CA ARG A 416 38.82 -24.63 -21.32
C ARG A 416 39.77 -24.18 -20.22
N SER A 417 40.84 -23.48 -20.58
CA SER A 417 41.86 -23.00 -19.64
C SER A 417 41.34 -22.03 -18.56
N TRP A 418 40.13 -21.47 -18.76
CA TRP A 418 39.48 -20.55 -17.81
C TRP A 418 38.49 -21.23 -16.86
N TYR A 419 38.18 -22.52 -17.04
CA TYR A 419 37.17 -23.21 -16.24
C TYR A 419 37.63 -23.42 -14.81
N LYS A 420 38.91 -23.78 -14.61
CA LYS A 420 39.49 -23.95 -13.28
C LYS A 420 39.44 -22.65 -12.47
N GLY A 421 39.91 -21.55 -13.04
CA GLY A 421 39.86 -20.22 -12.40
C GLY A 421 38.43 -19.76 -12.12
N SER A 422 37.49 -20.04 -13.03
CA SER A 422 36.07 -19.68 -12.85
C SER A 422 35.38 -20.51 -11.76
N ARG A 423 35.67 -21.82 -11.66
CA ARG A 423 35.16 -22.67 -10.56
C ARG A 423 35.63 -22.16 -9.21
N ILE A 424 36.92 -21.84 -9.07
CA ILE A 424 37.48 -21.30 -7.84
C ILE A 424 36.85 -19.94 -7.51
N ALA A 425 36.70 -19.05 -8.49
CA ALA A 425 36.08 -17.74 -8.27
C ALA A 425 34.62 -17.87 -7.79
N VAL A 426 33.85 -18.79 -8.36
CA VAL A 426 32.47 -19.07 -7.91
C VAL A 426 32.46 -19.61 -6.49
N SER A 427 33.33 -20.58 -6.16
CA SER A 427 33.45 -21.09 -4.78
C SER A 427 33.75 -19.96 -3.79
N VAL A 428 34.70 -19.08 -4.12
CA VAL A 428 35.05 -17.94 -3.25
C VAL A 428 33.86 -16.99 -3.08
N LEU A 429 33.09 -16.70 -4.15
CA LEU A 429 31.90 -15.86 -4.05
C LEU A 429 30.83 -16.51 -3.17
N ASP A 430 30.55 -17.80 -3.39
CA ASP A 430 29.56 -18.55 -2.63
C ASP A 430 29.93 -18.58 -1.14
N ASP A 431 31.18 -18.91 -0.83
CA ASP A 431 31.69 -18.94 0.54
C ASP A 431 31.63 -17.54 1.17
N THR A 432 31.97 -16.49 0.41
CA THR A 432 31.97 -15.10 0.93
C THR A 432 30.56 -14.63 1.26
N PHE A 433 29.58 -14.84 0.37
CA PHE A 433 28.22 -14.40 0.64
C PHE A 433 27.52 -15.30 1.66
N ALA A 434 27.54 -16.62 1.46
CA ALA A 434 26.82 -17.55 2.33
C ALA A 434 27.40 -17.56 3.76
N SER A 435 28.72 -17.71 3.91
CA SER A 435 29.34 -17.78 5.25
C SER A 435 29.23 -16.46 6.00
N HIS A 436 29.41 -15.33 5.29
CA HIS A 436 29.37 -14.02 5.95
C HIS A 436 27.95 -13.60 6.30
N MET A 437 26.97 -13.87 5.43
CA MET A 437 25.55 -13.70 5.80
C MET A 437 25.19 -14.57 7.01
N GLN A 438 25.62 -15.84 7.02
CA GLN A 438 25.40 -16.75 8.14
C GLN A 438 26.07 -16.27 9.44
N GLN A 439 27.27 -15.73 9.35
CA GLN A 439 27.98 -15.17 10.51
C GLN A 439 27.24 -13.96 11.10
N LEU A 440 26.69 -13.08 10.26
CA LEU A 440 26.06 -11.84 10.70
C LEU A 440 24.62 -12.03 11.22
N LEU A 441 23.86 -12.96 10.63
CA LEU A 441 22.45 -13.16 10.96
C LEU A 441 22.15 -14.46 11.72
N GLY A 442 23.05 -15.43 11.70
CA GLY A 442 22.90 -16.71 12.41
C GLY A 442 21.56 -17.38 12.13
N ASN A 443 20.79 -17.62 13.19
CA ASN A 443 19.51 -18.32 13.13
C ASN A 443 18.36 -17.50 12.50
N ALA A 444 18.58 -16.23 12.17
CA ALA A 444 17.56 -15.40 11.51
C ALA A 444 17.43 -15.69 10.01
N LEU A 445 18.38 -16.43 9.42
CA LEU A 445 18.34 -16.83 8.01
C LEU A 445 17.51 -18.10 7.81
N GLN A 446 16.80 -18.15 6.68
CA GLN A 446 16.17 -19.38 6.21
C GLN A 446 17.13 -20.13 5.27
N GLU A 447 16.97 -21.45 5.15
CA GLU A 447 17.80 -22.27 4.25
C GLU A 447 17.79 -21.74 2.81
N LYS A 448 16.61 -21.34 2.32
CA LYS A 448 16.42 -20.70 1.01
C LYS A 448 17.20 -19.39 0.81
N ASP A 449 17.55 -18.70 1.89
CA ASP A 449 18.27 -17.42 1.81
C ASP A 449 19.75 -17.63 1.50
N LEU A 450 20.28 -18.83 1.79
CA LEU A 450 21.66 -19.26 1.52
C LEU A 450 21.80 -20.05 0.20
N GLU A 451 20.68 -20.41 -0.44
CA GLU A 451 20.72 -21.10 -1.73
C GLU A 451 21.39 -20.23 -2.80
N PRO A 452 22.31 -20.79 -3.61
CA PRO A 452 23.00 -20.07 -4.68
C PRO A 452 22.01 -19.39 -5.64
N PRO A 453 22.22 -18.11 -5.99
CA PRO A 453 21.37 -17.41 -6.95
C PRO A 453 21.41 -18.02 -8.35
N ARG A 454 20.42 -17.67 -9.17
CA ARG A 454 20.19 -18.25 -10.49
C ARG A 454 21.44 -18.18 -11.38
N SER A 455 22.11 -17.03 -11.45
CA SER A 455 23.29 -16.90 -12.31
C SER A 455 24.46 -17.77 -11.85
N ILE A 456 24.60 -18.00 -10.55
CA ILE A 456 25.61 -18.94 -10.02
C ILE A 456 25.27 -20.37 -10.40
N MET A 457 23.99 -20.78 -10.29
CA MET A 457 23.56 -22.11 -10.71
C MET A 457 23.79 -22.34 -12.21
N GLU A 458 23.54 -21.33 -13.06
CA GLU A 458 23.81 -21.40 -14.49
C GLU A 458 25.32 -21.53 -14.78
N VAL A 459 26.17 -20.77 -14.08
CA VAL A 459 27.63 -20.91 -14.17
C VAL A 459 28.06 -22.32 -13.75
N ARG A 460 27.56 -22.86 -12.63
CA ARG A 460 27.85 -24.23 -12.20
C ARG A 460 27.44 -25.25 -13.26
N SER A 461 26.27 -25.10 -13.88
CA SER A 461 25.83 -25.97 -14.98
C SER A 461 26.79 -25.94 -16.17
N MET A 462 27.24 -24.75 -16.60
CA MET A 462 28.24 -24.64 -17.69
C MET A 462 29.57 -25.29 -17.31
N LEU A 463 30.01 -25.15 -16.06
CA LEU A 463 31.27 -25.69 -15.58
C LEU A 463 31.22 -27.21 -15.32
N CYS A 464 30.04 -27.79 -15.04
CA CYS A 464 29.86 -29.22 -14.79
C CYS A 464 29.66 -30.05 -16.06
N LYS A 465 29.16 -29.47 -17.16
CA LYS A 465 28.93 -30.19 -18.43
C LYS A 465 30.19 -30.84 -19.03
N ASP A 466 31.38 -30.41 -18.61
CA ASP A 466 32.67 -30.89 -19.13
C ASP A 466 33.59 -31.48 -18.04
N ALA A 467 33.05 -31.96 -16.90
CA ALA A 467 33.85 -32.83 -16.03
C ALA A 467 34.17 -34.12 -16.81
N PRO A 468 35.44 -34.53 -16.99
CA PRO A 468 35.71 -35.85 -17.51
C PRO A 468 35.09 -36.86 -16.54
N ASN A 469 34.19 -37.71 -17.03
CA ASN A 469 33.81 -38.94 -16.37
C ASN A 469 35.09 -39.74 -16.14
N HIS A 470 35.76 -39.51 -15.02
CA HIS A 470 36.82 -40.38 -14.58
C HIS A 470 36.17 -41.49 -13.77
N LYS A 471 36.03 -42.65 -14.45
CA LYS A 471 35.68 -44.00 -13.96
C LYS A 471 34.16 -44.24 -13.91
N ASP A 472 33.55 -45.17 -14.65
CA ASP A 472 34.04 -46.47 -15.13
C ASP A 472 34.99 -47.14 -14.13
N SER A 473 34.44 -47.41 -12.95
CA SER A 473 34.83 -48.58 -12.17
C SER A 473 33.58 -49.20 -11.58
N THR A 474 32.99 -50.09 -12.37
CA THR A 474 32.33 -51.30 -11.89
C THR A 474 33.07 -51.81 -10.67
N TYR A 475 32.43 -51.86 -9.50
CA TYR A 475 32.51 -52.96 -8.54
C TYR A 475 31.41 -52.78 -7.49
N TYR A 476 30.52 -53.77 -7.48
CA TYR A 476 29.58 -54.05 -6.41
C TYR A 476 30.32 -54.32 -5.09
N TYR A 477 29.99 -53.60 -4.02
CA TYR A 477 29.40 -54.15 -2.80
C TYR A 477 28.94 -53.01 -1.87
#